data_AF-A0A351C733-F1
#
_entry.id   AF-A0A351C733-F1
#
_cell.length_a   1.000
_cell.length_b   1.000
_cell.length_c   1.000
_cell.angle_alpha   90.00
_cell.angle_beta   90.00
_cell.angle_gamma   90.00
#
_symmetry.space_group_name_H-M   'P 1'
#
loop_
_entity.id
_entity.type
_entity.pdbx_description
1 polymer ?
#
loop_
_entity_poly.entity_id
_entity_poly.type
_entity_poly.pdbx_seq_one_letter_code
_entity_poly.pdbx_strand_id
1 'polypeptide(L)'
;AFPITDGCRSRTKAEIRALRSYAQDLEADIVALQEVGSIEALGQVFPPSDWQLFLSQRPDSETYECRESGRQSTQQKVAFAVQNDIEVLGETDFTALGLDNPGLRHGMELTVSTPLGEMDILNVHMKSGCFKDDFSRSDSEACQTFARQAPILDDWIEAKEREKTPYLVVGDFNHRLSSPYNKLSMLMADNSNGAESNLVNATASLIGCHPYYPAPIDHILMGQLQSPALTTSPRVHSYDDMNPDNMLSDHCAVSLTLENGQLPLSTSVTWQTTSKEYRYLTTSTYHRASEYLKSASLPTTPWMVTMDIDETVLDNSDYQVILDRSGRTYTSESWAKWVASEQARLVPGVGSFIETVIGLGGHVGFITNRNRVQDHHTWSNMIALGLPLTTTNSCLMGRSSKDVSSVNGGNIINDKDLRREQLENGTSSCYQAENERHNSFPGATIVMQVGDNIEDFAGVTQETASLEALLASTETTYILLPNPMYGSW
;
A
#
# COMPACT_ATOMS: atom_id res chain seq x y z
N ALA A 1 -14.03 -36.70 -10.28
CA ALA A 1 -14.44 -37.05 -11.67
C ALA A 1 -15.91 -36.71 -11.89
N PHE A 2 -16.32 -36.60 -13.16
CA PHE A 2 -17.72 -36.51 -13.54
C PHE A 2 -17.99 -37.54 -14.66
N PRO A 3 -19.04 -38.39 -14.56
CA PRO A 3 -19.93 -38.57 -13.40
C PRO A 3 -19.20 -38.93 -12.09
N ILE A 4 -19.82 -38.62 -10.94
CA ILE A 4 -19.21 -38.81 -9.61
C ILE A 4 -18.90 -40.28 -9.28
N THR A 5 -19.50 -41.20 -10.03
CA THR A 5 -19.25 -42.63 -9.93
C THR A 5 -17.91 -43.04 -10.53
N ASP A 6 -17.30 -42.22 -11.39
CA ASP A 6 -16.10 -42.60 -12.14
C ASP A 6 -14.81 -42.38 -11.34
N GLY A 7 -13.70 -42.92 -11.86
CA GLY A 7 -12.38 -42.86 -11.24
C GLY A 7 -12.10 -44.00 -10.27
N CYS A 8 -10.88 -44.01 -9.74
CA CYS A 8 -10.39 -45.05 -8.83
C CYS A 8 -11.25 -45.16 -7.56
N ARG A 9 -11.70 -44.03 -7.01
CA ARG A 9 -12.64 -43.95 -5.89
C ARG A 9 -13.94 -43.29 -6.36
N SER A 10 -14.99 -44.08 -6.50
CA SER A 10 -16.34 -43.55 -6.76
C SER A 10 -16.84 -42.76 -5.55
N ARG A 11 -17.50 -41.62 -5.79
CA ARG A 11 -18.11 -40.80 -4.74
C ARG A 11 -19.62 -40.89 -4.75
N THR A 12 -20.20 -40.70 -3.58
CA THR A 12 -21.65 -40.56 -3.36
C THR A 12 -22.09 -39.09 -3.43
N LYS A 13 -23.39 -38.85 -3.64
CA LYS A 13 -23.96 -37.50 -3.52
C LYS A 13 -23.83 -36.91 -2.11
N ALA A 14 -23.64 -37.74 -1.08
CA ALA A 14 -23.40 -37.28 0.29
C ALA A 14 -21.98 -36.73 0.43
N GLU A 15 -20.97 -37.43 -0.07
CA GLU A 15 -19.58 -36.96 -0.05
C GLU A 15 -19.39 -35.68 -0.87
N ILE A 16 -20.08 -35.53 -2.01
CA ILE A 16 -20.04 -34.28 -2.78
C ILE A 16 -20.65 -33.11 -2.00
N ARG A 17 -21.75 -33.33 -1.26
CA ARG A 17 -22.32 -32.30 -0.39
C ARG A 17 -21.39 -31.97 0.77
N ALA A 18 -20.71 -32.96 1.33
CA ALA A 18 -19.71 -32.74 2.38
C ALA A 18 -18.50 -31.94 1.86
N LEU A 19 -18.01 -32.25 0.65
CA LEU A 19 -16.97 -31.45 -0.01
C LEU A 19 -17.42 -30.01 -0.25
N ARG A 20 -18.68 -29.79 -0.64
CA ARG A 20 -19.22 -28.44 -0.82
C ARG A 20 -19.29 -27.67 0.50
N SER A 21 -19.74 -28.31 1.59
CA SER A 21 -19.73 -27.69 2.92
C SER A 21 -18.32 -27.33 3.33
N TYR A 22 -17.39 -28.28 3.20
CA TYR A 22 -15.98 -28.07 3.50
C TYR A 22 -15.37 -26.92 2.69
N ALA A 23 -15.71 -26.80 1.40
CA ALA A 23 -15.27 -25.69 0.56
C ALA A 23 -15.84 -24.33 1.00
N GLN A 24 -17.07 -24.29 1.52
CA GLN A 24 -17.67 -23.07 2.06
C GLN A 24 -17.00 -22.64 3.37
N ASP A 25 -16.64 -23.60 4.21
CA ASP A 25 -15.98 -23.37 5.51
C ASP A 25 -14.51 -22.90 5.36
N LEU A 26 -13.93 -22.98 4.15
CA LEU A 26 -12.60 -22.43 3.87
C LEU A 26 -12.56 -20.90 3.99
N GLU A 27 -13.71 -20.23 3.81
CA GLU A 27 -13.83 -18.76 3.74
C GLU A 27 -12.82 -18.15 2.75
N ALA A 28 -12.60 -18.83 1.62
CA ALA A 28 -11.63 -18.44 0.61
C ALA A 28 -12.29 -17.71 -0.56
N ASP A 29 -11.60 -16.70 -1.10
CA ASP A 29 -12.06 -16.01 -2.32
C ASP A 29 -11.57 -16.70 -3.60
N ILE A 30 -10.43 -17.37 -3.51
CA ILE A 30 -9.79 -18.12 -4.60
C ILE A 30 -9.35 -19.47 -4.06
N VAL A 31 -9.75 -20.56 -4.73
CA VAL A 31 -9.38 -21.93 -4.38
C VAL A 31 -8.61 -22.56 -5.54
N ALA A 32 -7.39 -23.01 -5.27
CA ALA A 32 -6.58 -23.82 -6.17
C ALA A 32 -6.80 -25.30 -5.88
N LEU A 33 -7.13 -26.09 -6.91
CA LEU A 33 -7.40 -27.52 -6.80
C LEU A 33 -6.47 -28.33 -7.69
N GLN A 34 -6.17 -29.55 -7.24
CA GLN A 34 -5.39 -30.53 -7.97
C GLN A 34 -6.23 -31.80 -8.22
N GLU A 35 -5.81 -32.59 -9.20
CA GLU A 35 -6.47 -33.83 -9.60
C GLU A 35 -7.95 -33.69 -10.02
N VAL A 36 -8.29 -32.56 -10.64
CA VAL A 36 -9.63 -32.27 -11.13
C VAL A 36 -9.85 -32.97 -12.48
N GLY A 37 -10.93 -33.74 -12.58
CA GLY A 37 -11.23 -34.53 -13.78
C GLY A 37 -11.90 -33.74 -14.91
N SER A 38 -12.76 -32.78 -14.58
CA SER A 38 -13.45 -31.94 -15.56
C SER A 38 -14.07 -30.71 -14.90
N ILE A 39 -14.51 -29.75 -15.72
CA ILE A 39 -15.17 -28.53 -15.24
C ILE A 39 -16.53 -28.86 -14.60
N GLU A 40 -17.23 -29.87 -15.09
CA GLU A 40 -18.50 -30.35 -14.51
C GLU A 40 -18.27 -30.97 -13.14
N ALA A 41 -17.16 -31.69 -12.95
CA ALA A 41 -16.78 -32.23 -11.65
C ALA A 41 -16.51 -31.11 -10.64
N LEU A 42 -15.78 -30.08 -11.07
CA LEU A 42 -15.50 -28.90 -10.26
C LEU A 42 -16.79 -28.15 -9.88
N GLY A 43 -17.71 -27.98 -10.86
CA GLY A 43 -19.03 -27.37 -10.67
C GLY A 43 -19.96 -28.11 -9.69
N GLN A 44 -19.66 -29.38 -9.37
CA GLN A 44 -20.39 -30.08 -8.30
C GLN A 44 -20.02 -29.57 -6.91
N VAL A 45 -18.79 -29.06 -6.72
CA VAL A 45 -18.31 -28.54 -5.42
C VAL A 45 -18.46 -27.01 -5.38
N PHE A 46 -18.13 -26.32 -6.48
CA PHE A 46 -18.16 -24.86 -6.62
C PHE A 46 -19.22 -24.46 -7.66
N PRO A 47 -20.45 -24.11 -7.24
CA PRO A 47 -21.52 -23.80 -8.18
C PRO A 47 -21.19 -22.56 -9.04
N PRO A 48 -21.41 -22.60 -10.37
CA PRO A 48 -21.16 -21.45 -11.24
C PRO A 48 -21.98 -20.18 -10.92
N SER A 49 -23.03 -20.30 -10.10
CA SER A 49 -23.79 -19.15 -9.59
C SER A 49 -22.95 -18.23 -8.71
N ASP A 50 -21.96 -18.80 -8.02
CA ASP A 50 -21.15 -18.11 -7.02
C ASP A 50 -19.66 -18.06 -7.42
N TRP A 51 -19.24 -18.93 -8.36
CA TRP A 51 -17.85 -19.13 -8.74
C TRP A 51 -17.61 -19.10 -10.25
N GLN A 52 -16.51 -18.49 -10.65
CA GLN A 52 -15.86 -18.62 -11.95
C GLN A 52 -14.93 -19.84 -11.88
N LEU A 53 -15.00 -20.71 -12.88
CA LEU A 53 -14.30 -22.00 -12.86
C LEU A 53 -13.30 -22.08 -14.00
N PHE A 54 -12.06 -22.42 -13.68
CA PHE A 54 -10.95 -22.50 -14.62
C PHE A 54 -10.26 -23.85 -14.51
N LEU A 55 -9.92 -24.49 -15.63
CA LEU A 55 -9.32 -25.82 -15.67
C LEU A 55 -8.16 -25.82 -16.66
N SER A 56 -7.02 -26.39 -16.27
CA SER A 56 -5.85 -26.43 -17.12
C SER A 56 -6.11 -27.17 -18.44
N GLN A 57 -5.45 -26.72 -19.50
CA GLN A 57 -5.63 -27.22 -20.87
C GLN A 57 -4.80 -28.47 -21.15
N ARG A 58 -4.27 -29.11 -20.10
CA ARG A 58 -3.57 -30.39 -20.18
C ARG A 58 -4.40 -31.40 -21.00
N PRO A 59 -3.82 -32.00 -22.05
CA PRO A 59 -4.45 -33.07 -22.80
C PRO A 59 -4.80 -34.26 -21.91
N ASP A 60 -5.83 -35.00 -22.30
CA ASP A 60 -6.21 -36.20 -21.58
C ASP A 60 -5.13 -37.29 -21.75
N SER A 61 -4.80 -37.97 -20.65
CA SER A 61 -3.86 -39.08 -20.63
C SER A 61 -4.58 -40.43 -20.74
N GLU A 62 -3.85 -41.45 -21.16
CA GLU A 62 -4.34 -42.83 -21.15
C GLU A 62 -4.83 -43.22 -19.74
N THR A 63 -5.97 -43.90 -19.71
CA THR A 63 -6.56 -44.43 -18.48
C THR A 63 -5.89 -45.75 -18.12
N TYR A 64 -5.87 -46.06 -16.82
CA TYR A 64 -5.32 -47.29 -16.29
C TYR A 64 -6.26 -47.89 -15.26
N GLU A 65 -6.17 -49.20 -15.07
CA GLU A 65 -6.96 -49.92 -14.06
C GLU A 65 -6.41 -49.69 -12.65
N CYS A 66 -7.26 -49.15 -11.77
CA CYS A 66 -6.91 -48.82 -10.40
C CYS A 66 -6.83 -50.10 -9.56
N ARG A 67 -5.69 -50.28 -8.87
CA ARG A 67 -5.33 -51.53 -8.19
C ARG A 67 -6.35 -52.01 -7.14
N GLU A 68 -6.99 -51.09 -6.43
CA GLU A 68 -7.88 -51.42 -5.30
C GLU A 68 -9.33 -51.66 -5.73
N SER A 69 -9.78 -51.00 -6.79
CA SER A 69 -11.19 -50.99 -7.19
C SER A 69 -11.46 -51.68 -8.53
N GLY A 70 -10.43 -51.96 -9.33
CA GLY A 70 -10.57 -52.45 -10.72
C GLY A 70 -11.24 -51.45 -11.67
N ARG A 71 -11.44 -50.20 -11.21
CA ARG A 71 -12.06 -49.12 -12.00
C ARG A 71 -11.02 -48.45 -12.88
N GLN A 72 -11.45 -47.73 -13.90
CA GLN A 72 -10.54 -46.91 -14.70
C GLN A 72 -10.22 -45.59 -13.99
N SER A 73 -8.96 -45.17 -14.07
CA SER A 73 -8.53 -43.85 -13.63
C SER A 73 -9.20 -42.74 -14.45
N THR A 74 -9.22 -41.54 -13.90
CA THR A 74 -9.78 -40.35 -14.56
C THR A 74 -8.69 -39.32 -14.81
N GLN A 75 -9.02 -38.30 -15.60
CA GLN A 75 -8.12 -37.19 -15.80
C GLN A 75 -7.81 -36.48 -14.48
N GLN A 76 -6.59 -35.97 -14.39
CA GLN A 76 -6.07 -35.25 -13.23
C GLN A 76 -5.42 -33.97 -13.75
N LYS A 77 -6.17 -32.86 -13.67
CA LYS A 77 -5.77 -31.51 -14.09
C LYS A 77 -5.73 -30.60 -12.87
N VAL A 78 -5.09 -29.44 -13.01
CA VAL A 78 -5.16 -28.38 -11.99
C VAL A 78 -6.28 -27.41 -12.35
N ALA A 79 -6.88 -26.77 -11.36
CA ALA A 79 -8.03 -25.90 -11.55
C ALA A 79 -8.06 -24.75 -10.55
N PHE A 80 -8.77 -23.68 -10.90
CA PHE A 80 -9.18 -22.65 -9.96
C PHE A 80 -10.70 -22.56 -9.87
N ALA A 81 -11.19 -22.31 -8.66
CA ALA A 81 -12.49 -21.70 -8.44
C ALA A 81 -12.27 -20.31 -7.84
N VAL A 82 -12.76 -19.26 -8.50
CA VAL A 82 -12.62 -17.85 -8.10
C VAL A 82 -14.01 -17.29 -7.83
N GLN A 83 -14.23 -16.59 -6.72
CA GLN A 83 -15.54 -15.96 -6.47
C GLN A 83 -15.90 -14.98 -7.61
N ASN A 84 -17.19 -14.85 -7.89
CA ASN A 84 -17.68 -14.06 -9.02
C ASN A 84 -17.42 -12.53 -8.91
N ASP A 85 -17.08 -12.03 -7.72
CA ASP A 85 -16.77 -10.62 -7.47
C ASP A 85 -15.28 -10.27 -7.66
N ILE A 86 -14.40 -11.27 -7.78
CA ILE A 86 -12.99 -11.07 -8.14
C ILE A 86 -12.86 -11.04 -9.66
N GLU A 87 -12.29 -9.96 -10.17
CA GLU A 87 -11.99 -9.82 -11.59
C GLU A 87 -10.74 -10.64 -11.96
N VAL A 88 -10.89 -11.56 -12.91
CA VAL A 88 -9.78 -12.31 -13.51
C VAL A 88 -9.37 -11.63 -14.82
N LEU A 89 -8.15 -11.09 -14.82
CA LEU A 89 -7.59 -10.27 -15.91
C LEU A 89 -6.88 -11.12 -16.96
N GLY A 90 -6.39 -12.30 -16.57
CA GLY A 90 -5.63 -13.20 -17.45
C GLY A 90 -5.67 -14.65 -16.98
N GLU A 91 -5.57 -15.57 -17.94
CA GLU A 91 -5.48 -17.01 -17.73
C GLU A 91 -4.39 -17.57 -18.64
N THR A 92 -3.40 -18.26 -18.07
CA THR A 92 -2.29 -18.88 -18.81
C THR A 92 -2.07 -20.31 -18.35
N ASP A 93 -2.01 -21.25 -19.30
CA ASP A 93 -1.65 -22.64 -19.02
C ASP A 93 -0.11 -22.78 -18.95
N PHE A 94 0.43 -23.18 -17.81
CA PHE A 94 1.87 -23.31 -17.60
C PHE A 94 2.34 -24.73 -17.98
N THR A 95 2.37 -24.96 -19.30
CA THR A 95 2.64 -26.27 -19.92
C THR A 95 4.02 -26.84 -19.60
N ALA A 96 5.01 -25.98 -19.31
CA ALA A 96 6.40 -26.37 -19.10
C ALA A 96 6.59 -27.40 -17.97
N LEU A 97 5.78 -27.32 -16.90
CA LEU A 97 5.79 -28.32 -15.82
C LEU A 97 5.36 -29.72 -16.27
N GLY A 98 4.64 -29.83 -17.38
CA GLY A 98 4.24 -31.10 -17.97
C GLY A 98 5.39 -31.91 -18.59
N LEU A 99 6.52 -31.28 -18.90
CA LEU A 99 7.72 -31.91 -19.48
C LEU A 99 7.43 -32.79 -20.73
N ASP A 100 6.42 -32.41 -21.51
CA ASP A 100 5.87 -33.18 -22.64
C ASP A 100 5.45 -34.63 -22.27
N ASN A 101 5.21 -34.89 -20.99
CA ASN A 101 4.75 -36.17 -20.48
C ASN A 101 3.26 -36.07 -20.14
N PRO A 102 2.39 -36.82 -20.85
CA PRO A 102 0.95 -36.74 -20.63
C PRO A 102 0.56 -37.16 -19.21
N GLY A 103 1.36 -37.93 -18.48
CA GLY A 103 1.10 -38.30 -17.09
C GLY A 103 1.32 -37.17 -16.07
N LEU A 104 2.08 -36.13 -16.40
CA LEU A 104 2.36 -35.01 -15.52
C LEU A 104 1.32 -33.91 -15.65
N ARG A 105 1.19 -33.07 -14.62
CA ARG A 105 0.30 -31.92 -14.64
C ARG A 105 1.02 -30.70 -15.19
N HIS A 106 0.29 -29.91 -15.99
CA HIS A 106 0.65 -28.52 -16.24
C HIS A 106 0.39 -27.70 -14.99
N GLY A 107 1.04 -26.55 -14.85
CA GLY A 107 0.57 -25.51 -13.93
C GLY A 107 -0.54 -24.68 -14.60
N MET A 108 -1.18 -23.83 -13.81
CA MET A 108 -2.15 -22.86 -14.31
C MET A 108 -1.95 -21.53 -13.60
N GLU A 109 -1.84 -20.45 -14.35
CA GLU A 109 -1.63 -19.10 -13.85
C GLU A 109 -2.88 -18.25 -14.10
N LEU A 110 -3.34 -17.54 -13.08
CA LEU A 110 -4.35 -16.49 -13.21
C LEU A 110 -3.76 -15.15 -12.78
N THR A 111 -4.06 -14.10 -13.55
CA THR A 111 -3.86 -12.71 -13.12
C THR A 111 -5.17 -12.19 -12.56
N VAL A 112 -5.18 -11.71 -11.32
CA VAL A 112 -6.40 -11.29 -10.60
C VAL A 112 -6.28 -9.88 -10.05
N SER A 113 -7.39 -9.16 -10.04
CA SER A 113 -7.52 -7.85 -9.39
C SER A 113 -8.01 -8.02 -7.96
N THR A 114 -7.22 -7.59 -6.98
CA THR A 114 -7.54 -7.72 -5.55
C THR A 114 -7.49 -6.38 -4.83
N PRO A 115 -8.01 -6.26 -3.59
CA PRO A 115 -7.80 -5.09 -2.75
C PRO A 115 -6.33 -4.77 -2.44
N LEU A 116 -5.41 -5.73 -2.62
CA LEU A 116 -3.97 -5.56 -2.47
C LEU A 116 -3.28 -5.09 -3.76
N GLY A 117 -4.03 -4.96 -4.85
CA GLY A 117 -3.53 -4.72 -6.20
C GLY A 117 -3.67 -5.94 -7.11
N GLU A 118 -3.22 -5.76 -8.35
CA GLU A 118 -3.10 -6.84 -9.33
C GLU A 118 -2.00 -7.83 -8.90
N MET A 119 -2.27 -9.13 -9.02
CA MET A 119 -1.30 -10.18 -8.71
C MET A 119 -1.50 -11.44 -9.55
N ASP A 120 -0.42 -12.20 -9.71
CA ASP A 120 -0.43 -13.49 -10.42
C ASP A 120 -0.45 -14.67 -9.43
N ILE A 121 -1.29 -15.67 -9.70
CA ILE A 121 -1.43 -16.86 -8.86
C ILE A 121 -1.16 -18.10 -9.72
N LEU A 122 -0.09 -18.81 -9.43
CA LEU A 122 0.28 -20.07 -10.09
C LEU A 122 -0.17 -21.28 -9.25
N ASN A 123 -1.09 -22.07 -9.79
CA ASN A 123 -1.47 -23.38 -9.26
C ASN A 123 -0.52 -24.47 -9.80
N VAL A 124 0.08 -25.23 -8.89
CA VAL A 124 0.99 -26.33 -9.20
C VAL A 124 0.49 -27.69 -8.65
N HIS A 125 0.86 -28.75 -9.37
CA HIS A 125 0.83 -30.12 -8.86
C HIS A 125 2.09 -30.84 -9.35
N MET A 126 3.13 -30.82 -8.52
CA MET A 126 4.46 -31.31 -8.89
C MET A 126 4.56 -32.83 -8.81
N LYS A 127 5.65 -33.40 -9.33
CA LYS A 127 5.83 -34.87 -9.39
C LYS A 127 5.86 -35.50 -7.99
N SER A 128 4.86 -36.32 -7.69
CA SER A 128 4.86 -37.19 -6.51
C SER A 128 5.90 -38.32 -6.57
N GLY A 129 6.30 -38.84 -5.41
CA GLY A 129 7.18 -40.01 -5.26
C GLY A 129 8.66 -39.68 -5.00
N CYS A 130 9.05 -38.41 -5.01
CA CYS A 130 10.39 -37.98 -4.61
C CYS A 130 10.41 -37.45 -3.16
N PHE A 131 10.53 -38.35 -2.18
CA PHE A 131 10.45 -37.99 -0.76
C PHE A 131 11.80 -37.59 -0.13
N LYS A 132 12.79 -37.21 -0.95
CA LYS A 132 14.10 -36.76 -0.47
C LYS A 132 14.15 -35.25 -0.44
N ASP A 133 14.45 -34.67 0.72
CA ASP A 133 14.62 -33.22 0.89
C ASP A 133 15.57 -32.64 -0.17
N ASP A 134 16.64 -33.38 -0.47
CA ASP A 134 17.51 -33.14 -1.62
C ASP A 134 17.22 -34.17 -2.71
N PHE A 135 16.39 -33.79 -3.68
CA PHE A 135 15.98 -34.65 -4.80
C PHE A 135 17.17 -35.10 -5.66
N SER A 136 18.29 -34.36 -5.66
CA SER A 136 19.50 -34.70 -6.44
C SER A 136 20.25 -35.92 -5.89
N ARG A 137 19.94 -36.35 -4.67
CA ARG A 137 20.58 -37.50 -4.00
C ARG A 137 19.89 -38.83 -4.27
N SER A 138 18.94 -38.88 -5.21
CA SER A 138 18.21 -40.09 -5.55
C SER A 138 18.12 -40.26 -7.06
N ASP A 139 18.48 -41.46 -7.51
CA ASP A 139 18.35 -41.87 -8.92
C ASP A 139 16.95 -42.43 -9.25
N SER A 140 15.96 -42.25 -8.39
CA SER A 140 14.59 -42.68 -8.69
C SER A 140 14.01 -41.86 -9.84
N GLU A 141 13.24 -42.49 -10.72
CA GLU A 141 12.58 -41.82 -11.85
C GLU A 141 11.72 -40.63 -11.39
N ALA A 142 11.06 -40.77 -10.24
CA ALA A 142 10.30 -39.68 -9.64
C ALA A 142 11.19 -38.48 -9.27
N CYS A 143 12.34 -38.70 -8.63
CA CYS A 143 13.27 -37.63 -8.30
C CYS A 143 13.95 -37.02 -9.53
N GLN A 144 14.28 -37.81 -10.55
CA GLN A 144 14.81 -37.30 -11.82
C GLN A 144 13.80 -36.41 -12.56
N THR A 145 12.52 -36.81 -12.55
CA THR A 145 11.44 -36.00 -13.12
C THR A 145 11.22 -34.72 -12.31
N PHE A 146 11.18 -34.82 -10.98
CA PHE A 146 11.06 -33.67 -10.09
C PHE A 146 12.22 -32.68 -10.28
N ALA A 147 13.45 -33.19 -10.42
CA ALA A 147 14.65 -32.39 -10.67
C ALA A 147 14.59 -31.59 -11.99
N ARG A 148 13.81 -32.05 -12.97
CA ARG A 148 13.56 -31.30 -14.21
C ARG A 148 12.48 -30.24 -14.06
N GLN A 149 11.50 -30.45 -13.18
CA GLN A 149 10.45 -29.46 -12.92
C GLN A 149 10.92 -28.33 -11.99
N ALA A 150 11.81 -28.63 -11.03
CA ALA A 150 12.33 -27.66 -10.06
C ALA A 150 12.86 -26.35 -10.69
N PRO A 151 13.79 -26.36 -11.66
CA PRO A 151 14.28 -25.13 -12.28
C PRO A 151 13.21 -24.40 -13.11
N ILE A 152 12.21 -25.10 -13.63
CA ILE A 152 11.12 -24.46 -14.40
C ILE A 152 10.24 -23.59 -13.49
N LEU A 153 9.98 -24.07 -12.27
CA LEU A 153 9.23 -23.30 -11.28
C LEU A 153 10.06 -22.11 -10.75
N ASP A 154 11.34 -22.34 -10.51
CA ASP A 154 12.31 -21.32 -10.12
C ASP A 154 12.37 -20.18 -11.14
N ASP A 155 12.53 -20.51 -12.43
CA ASP A 155 12.54 -19.54 -13.54
C ASP A 155 11.26 -18.68 -13.58
N TRP A 156 10.10 -19.27 -13.25
CA TRP A 156 8.83 -18.55 -13.18
C TRP A 156 8.82 -17.55 -12.02
N ILE A 157 9.28 -17.97 -10.84
CA ILE A 157 9.39 -17.12 -9.64
C ILE A 157 10.33 -15.94 -9.92
N GLU A 158 11.52 -16.21 -10.45
CA GLU A 158 12.49 -15.18 -10.80
C GLU A 158 11.95 -14.18 -11.83
N ALA A 159 11.11 -14.65 -12.78
CA ALA A 159 10.48 -13.76 -13.74
C ALA A 159 9.55 -12.75 -13.07
N LYS A 160 8.69 -13.20 -12.13
CA LYS A 160 7.80 -12.32 -11.38
C LYS A 160 8.58 -11.34 -10.49
N GLU A 161 9.67 -11.79 -9.88
CA GLU A 161 10.51 -10.90 -9.07
C GLU A 161 11.21 -9.83 -9.90
N ARG A 162 11.70 -10.17 -11.09
CA ARG A 162 12.32 -9.22 -12.03
C ARG A 162 11.30 -8.20 -12.56
N GLU A 163 10.07 -8.62 -12.79
CA GLU A 163 8.96 -7.77 -13.25
C GLU A 163 8.35 -6.94 -12.10
N LYS A 164 8.69 -7.26 -10.85
CA LYS A 164 8.11 -6.68 -9.62
C LYS A 164 6.60 -6.88 -9.54
N THR A 165 6.12 -7.98 -10.08
CA THR A 165 4.69 -8.34 -10.07
C THR A 165 4.39 -9.10 -8.78
N PRO A 166 3.45 -8.64 -7.93
CA PRO A 166 2.95 -9.42 -6.79
C PRO A 166 2.52 -10.82 -7.23
N TYR A 167 2.94 -11.87 -6.50
CA TYR A 167 2.61 -13.24 -6.91
C TYR A 167 2.39 -14.21 -5.75
N LEU A 168 1.62 -15.26 -6.02
CA LEU A 168 1.44 -16.44 -5.20
C LEU A 168 1.74 -17.71 -6.00
N VAL A 169 2.35 -18.71 -5.36
CA VAL A 169 2.43 -20.08 -5.87
C VAL A 169 1.73 -21.00 -4.90
N VAL A 170 0.69 -21.70 -5.37
CA VAL A 170 -0.25 -22.46 -4.54
C VAL A 170 -0.40 -23.88 -5.06
N GLY A 171 -0.56 -24.84 -4.16
CA GLY A 171 -0.96 -26.21 -4.51
C GLY A 171 -0.06 -27.28 -3.93
N ASP A 172 -0.08 -28.44 -4.56
CA ASP A 172 0.62 -29.64 -4.11
C ASP A 172 2.03 -29.71 -4.72
N PHE A 173 3.03 -29.34 -3.93
CA PHE A 173 4.43 -29.41 -4.34
C PHE A 173 4.98 -30.83 -4.25
N ASN A 174 4.24 -31.79 -3.69
CA ASN A 174 4.68 -33.15 -3.47
C ASN A 174 6.03 -33.27 -2.73
N HIS A 175 6.37 -32.23 -1.97
CA HIS A 175 7.68 -32.05 -1.35
C HIS A 175 7.57 -31.15 -0.11
N ARG A 176 8.40 -31.40 0.90
CA ARG A 176 8.27 -30.78 2.24
C ARG A 176 9.07 -29.49 2.33
N LEU A 177 8.51 -28.40 1.80
CA LEU A 177 9.26 -27.15 1.61
C LEU A 177 9.69 -26.48 2.92
N SER A 178 9.03 -26.78 4.04
CA SER A 178 9.41 -26.27 5.37
C SER A 178 10.66 -26.94 5.95
N SER A 179 11.22 -27.99 5.32
CA SER A 179 12.48 -28.59 5.79
C SER A 179 13.65 -27.64 5.54
N PRO A 180 14.54 -27.39 6.54
CA PRO A 180 15.62 -26.40 6.43
C PRO A 180 16.67 -26.74 5.37
N TYR A 181 16.74 -27.98 4.90
CA TYR A 181 17.70 -28.43 3.88
C TYR A 181 17.01 -28.86 2.58
N ASN A 182 15.77 -28.41 2.38
CA ASN A 182 15.02 -28.69 1.17
C ASN A 182 15.70 -28.07 -0.06
N LYS A 183 16.05 -28.89 -1.05
CA LYS A 183 16.76 -28.43 -2.24
C LYS A 183 15.92 -27.52 -3.13
N LEU A 184 14.60 -27.74 -3.22
CA LEU A 184 13.71 -26.87 -3.97
C LEU A 184 13.54 -25.51 -3.27
N SER A 185 13.31 -25.50 -1.94
CA SER A 185 13.23 -24.24 -1.19
C SER A 185 14.52 -23.41 -1.28
N MET A 186 15.69 -24.06 -1.23
CA MET A 186 16.97 -23.37 -1.40
C MET A 186 17.20 -22.87 -2.82
N LEU A 187 16.69 -23.57 -3.83
CA LEU A 187 16.77 -23.13 -5.23
C LEU A 187 15.93 -21.86 -5.42
N MET A 188 14.65 -21.90 -5.04
CA MET A 188 13.71 -20.78 -5.20
C MET A 188 14.03 -19.54 -4.35
N ALA A 189 14.94 -19.66 -3.38
CA ALA A 189 15.38 -18.55 -2.54
C ALA A 189 16.65 -17.86 -3.05
N ASP A 190 17.29 -18.38 -4.10
CA ASP A 190 18.56 -17.91 -4.64
C ASP A 190 18.42 -17.54 -6.11
N ASN A 191 18.15 -16.26 -6.40
CA ASN A 191 17.96 -15.81 -7.77
C ASN A 191 19.26 -15.94 -8.58
N SER A 192 19.16 -16.53 -9.77
CA SER A 192 20.25 -16.79 -10.71
C SER A 192 21.02 -15.53 -11.14
N ASN A 193 20.40 -14.35 -11.02
CA ASN A 193 21.00 -13.05 -11.31
C ASN A 193 21.75 -12.42 -10.12
N GLY A 194 21.75 -13.07 -8.94
CA GLY A 194 22.37 -12.61 -7.70
C GLY A 194 21.59 -11.54 -6.94
N ALA A 195 20.35 -11.21 -7.35
CA ALA A 195 19.46 -10.35 -6.58
C ALA A 195 18.89 -11.09 -5.37
N GLU A 196 18.56 -10.38 -4.30
CA GLU A 196 17.89 -10.99 -3.15
C GLU A 196 16.47 -11.45 -3.55
N SER A 197 16.15 -12.72 -3.29
CA SER A 197 14.78 -13.21 -3.42
C SER A 197 13.92 -12.69 -2.29
N ASN A 198 12.67 -12.37 -2.63
CA ASN A 198 11.70 -11.82 -1.69
C ASN A 198 10.55 -12.81 -1.42
N LEU A 199 10.72 -14.05 -1.92
CA LEU A 199 9.87 -15.20 -1.71
C LEU A 199 9.77 -15.60 -0.24
N VAL A 200 8.55 -15.84 0.21
CA VAL A 200 8.23 -16.31 1.55
C VAL A 200 7.33 -17.54 1.43
N ASN A 201 7.67 -18.62 2.14
CA ASN A 201 6.75 -19.72 2.37
C ASN A 201 5.78 -19.33 3.49
N ALA A 202 4.61 -18.81 3.12
CA ALA A 202 3.58 -18.34 4.06
C ALA A 202 3.03 -19.48 4.94
N THR A 203 3.18 -20.72 4.50
CA THR A 203 2.71 -21.92 5.19
C THR A 203 3.80 -22.66 5.96
N ALA A 204 5.00 -22.08 6.10
CA ALA A 204 6.17 -22.77 6.65
C ALA A 204 5.94 -23.30 8.09
N SER A 205 5.14 -22.59 8.88
CA SER A 205 4.83 -22.91 10.28
C SER A 205 3.71 -23.95 10.46
N LEU A 206 3.01 -24.33 9.40
CA LEU A 206 1.87 -25.23 9.48
C LEU A 206 2.30 -26.68 9.73
N ILE A 207 1.45 -27.40 10.46
CA ILE A 207 1.51 -28.85 10.63
C ILE A 207 0.30 -29.42 9.88
N GLY A 208 0.54 -30.37 8.98
CA GLY A 208 -0.50 -31.05 8.22
C GLY A 208 -1.46 -31.82 9.13
N CYS A 209 -2.69 -32.03 8.65
CA CYS A 209 -3.74 -32.69 9.42
C CYS A 209 -3.63 -34.24 9.40
N HIS A 210 -2.96 -34.81 8.40
CA HIS A 210 -3.05 -36.24 8.14
C HIS A 210 -2.34 -37.04 9.25
N PRO A 211 -3.00 -38.04 9.87
CA PRO A 211 -2.51 -38.69 11.09
C PRO A 211 -1.16 -39.42 10.92
N TYR A 212 -0.84 -39.84 9.69
CA TYR A 212 0.43 -40.51 9.37
C TYR A 212 1.47 -39.59 8.73
N TYR A 213 1.07 -38.42 8.22
CA TYR A 213 1.91 -37.53 7.42
C TYR A 213 1.74 -36.07 7.87
N PRO A 214 2.26 -35.71 9.05
CA PRO A 214 2.05 -34.38 9.64
C PRO A 214 2.90 -33.28 8.98
N ALA A 215 3.86 -33.62 8.12
CA ALA A 215 4.64 -32.65 7.36
C ALA A 215 3.88 -32.33 6.06
N PRO A 216 3.35 -31.10 5.88
CA PRO A 216 2.58 -30.75 4.69
C PRO A 216 3.46 -30.74 3.44
N ILE A 217 2.82 -31.02 2.31
CA ILE A 217 3.39 -30.90 0.96
C ILE A 217 2.58 -29.93 0.09
N ASP A 218 1.39 -29.55 0.54
CA ASP A 218 0.65 -28.41 0.04
C ASP A 218 1.20 -27.12 0.66
N HIS A 219 1.58 -26.18 -0.20
CA HIS A 219 2.18 -24.93 0.24
C HIS A 219 1.55 -23.74 -0.47
N ILE A 220 1.63 -22.59 0.21
CA ILE A 220 1.34 -21.28 -0.36
C ILE A 220 2.62 -20.46 -0.19
N LEU A 221 3.26 -20.17 -1.31
CA LEU A 221 4.41 -19.27 -1.40
C LEU A 221 3.92 -17.91 -1.89
N MET A 222 4.54 -16.83 -1.41
CA MET A 222 4.20 -15.46 -1.79
C MET A 222 5.47 -14.64 -2.03
N GLY A 223 5.43 -13.72 -2.99
CA GLY A 223 6.52 -12.78 -3.25
C GLY A 223 5.98 -11.47 -3.80
N GLN A 224 6.84 -10.44 -3.79
CA GLN A 224 6.49 -9.06 -4.21
C GLN A 224 5.25 -8.47 -3.49
N LEU A 225 4.90 -9.01 -2.32
CA LEU A 225 3.78 -8.59 -1.47
C LEU A 225 4.27 -7.96 -0.15
N GLN A 226 5.51 -7.49 -0.10
CA GLN A 226 6.15 -7.01 1.11
C GLN A 226 5.66 -5.61 1.49
N SER A 227 4.57 -5.55 2.25
CA SER A 227 4.13 -4.35 2.96
C SER A 227 4.27 -4.58 4.46
N PRO A 228 4.87 -3.66 5.24
CA PRO A 228 4.87 -3.75 6.70
C PRO A 228 3.46 -3.74 7.30
N ALA A 229 2.46 -3.31 6.55
CA ALA A 229 1.06 -3.34 6.95
C ALA A 229 0.37 -4.67 6.60
N LEU A 230 0.96 -5.49 5.73
CA LEU A 230 0.38 -6.77 5.34
C LEU A 230 0.52 -7.77 6.47
N THR A 231 -0.60 -8.33 6.90
CA THR A 231 -0.65 -9.44 7.85
C THR A 231 -1.09 -10.71 7.15
N THR A 232 -0.52 -11.83 7.56
CA THR A 232 -0.75 -13.15 6.97
C THR A 232 -1.25 -14.12 8.02
N SER A 233 -2.32 -14.86 7.69
CA SER A 233 -2.91 -15.86 8.59
C SER A 233 -3.04 -17.21 7.87
N PRO A 234 -1.99 -18.06 7.89
CA PRO A 234 -2.06 -19.40 7.30
C PRO A 234 -2.86 -20.35 8.20
N ARG A 235 -3.65 -21.26 7.62
CA ARG A 235 -4.47 -22.24 8.34
C ARG A 235 -4.51 -23.59 7.63
N VAL A 236 -4.65 -24.66 8.42
CA VAL A 236 -4.99 -26.02 7.93
C VAL A 236 -6.43 -26.32 8.32
N HIS A 237 -7.23 -26.78 7.36
CA HIS A 237 -8.65 -27.07 7.56
C HIS A 237 -8.87 -28.57 7.72
N SER A 238 -9.04 -29.04 8.96
CA SER A 238 -9.27 -30.48 9.20
C SER A 238 -10.69 -30.89 8.80
N TYR A 239 -10.88 -32.14 8.39
CA TYR A 239 -12.21 -32.73 8.26
C TYR A 239 -12.79 -33.05 9.64
N ASP A 240 -14.13 -33.14 9.73
CA ASP A 240 -14.83 -33.56 10.95
C ASP A 240 -14.38 -34.95 11.42
N ASP A 241 -14.11 -35.86 10.47
CA ASP A 241 -13.57 -37.19 10.72
C ASP A 241 -12.22 -37.35 10.02
N MET A 242 -11.16 -37.37 10.83
CA MET A 242 -9.77 -37.54 10.38
C MET A 242 -9.32 -39.01 10.34
N ASN A 243 -10.24 -39.97 10.41
CA ASN A 243 -9.94 -41.35 10.05
C ASN A 243 -9.63 -41.44 8.55
N PRO A 244 -8.43 -41.91 8.13
CA PRO A 244 -8.02 -41.91 6.72
C PRO A 244 -9.01 -42.54 5.74
N ASP A 245 -9.71 -43.60 6.16
CA ASP A 245 -10.70 -44.28 5.31
C ASP A 245 -11.97 -43.43 5.06
N ASN A 246 -12.24 -42.45 5.94
CA ASN A 246 -13.41 -41.58 5.90
C ASN A 246 -13.10 -40.17 5.37
N MET A 247 -11.82 -39.80 5.23
CA MET A 247 -11.44 -38.48 4.75
C MET A 247 -11.98 -38.22 3.32
N LEU A 248 -12.44 -36.99 3.08
CA LEU A 248 -13.02 -36.59 1.79
C LEU A 248 -11.94 -36.42 0.71
N SER A 249 -10.73 -36.06 1.09
CA SER A 249 -9.50 -36.11 0.29
C SER A 249 -8.38 -36.68 1.16
N ASP A 250 -7.33 -37.18 0.54
CA ASP A 250 -6.09 -37.61 1.20
C ASP A 250 -5.30 -36.46 1.84
N HIS A 251 -5.57 -35.22 1.43
CA HIS A 251 -4.98 -34.00 1.98
C HIS A 251 -6.06 -33.12 2.63
N CYS A 252 -5.67 -32.30 3.60
CA CYS A 252 -6.51 -31.18 4.04
C CYS A 252 -6.18 -29.93 3.26
N ALA A 253 -7.18 -29.09 3.01
CA ALA A 253 -6.95 -27.77 2.45
C ALA A 253 -6.09 -26.92 3.39
N VAL A 254 -5.21 -26.15 2.77
CA VAL A 254 -4.40 -25.12 3.39
C VAL A 254 -4.86 -23.78 2.81
N SER A 255 -5.07 -22.78 3.67
CA SER A 255 -5.42 -21.43 3.24
C SER A 255 -4.46 -20.39 3.79
N LEU A 256 -4.45 -19.24 3.14
CA LEU A 256 -3.73 -18.05 3.55
C LEU A 256 -4.66 -16.85 3.43
N THR A 257 -4.98 -16.20 4.54
CA THR A 257 -5.65 -14.90 4.52
C THR A 257 -4.59 -13.79 4.47
N LEU A 258 -4.77 -12.84 3.55
CA LEU A 258 -3.94 -11.66 3.37
C LEU A 258 -4.75 -10.41 3.72
N GLU A 259 -4.34 -9.67 4.77
CA GLU A 259 -5.04 -8.45 5.20
C GLU A 259 -4.09 -7.25 5.17
N ASN A 260 -4.47 -6.19 4.46
CA ASN A 260 -3.76 -4.91 4.52
C ASN A 260 -4.19 -4.14 5.77
N GLY A 261 -3.38 -4.21 6.82
CA GLY A 261 -3.59 -3.43 8.02
C GLY A 261 -3.34 -1.94 7.81
N GLN A 262 -3.63 -1.16 8.85
CA GLN A 262 -3.18 0.21 8.97
C GLN A 262 -2.02 0.26 9.96
N LEU A 263 -0.84 0.71 9.52
CA LEU A 263 0.29 0.92 10.42
C LEU A 263 -0.05 1.98 11.50
N PRO A 264 0.55 1.93 12.70
CA PRO A 264 0.27 2.91 13.73
C PRO A 264 0.73 4.31 13.31
N LEU A 265 0.08 5.34 13.86
CA LEU A 265 0.56 6.72 13.71
C LEU A 265 1.83 6.92 14.53
N SER A 266 2.77 7.68 13.99
CA SER A 266 3.93 8.19 14.71
C SER A 266 3.49 9.09 15.87
N THR A 267 4.37 9.28 16.86
CA THR A 267 4.07 10.12 18.03
C THR A 267 3.78 11.57 17.63
N SER A 268 4.50 12.12 16.65
CA SER A 268 4.31 13.49 16.16
C SER A 268 2.96 13.67 15.47
N VAL A 269 2.60 12.76 14.55
CA VAL A 269 1.29 12.79 13.88
C VAL A 269 0.16 12.55 14.87
N THR A 270 0.31 11.61 15.81
CA THR A 270 -0.66 11.38 16.89
C THR A 270 -0.86 12.65 17.72
N TRP A 271 0.22 13.31 18.12
CA TRP A 271 0.15 14.53 18.91
C TRP A 271 -0.59 15.63 18.14
N GLN A 272 -0.26 15.87 16.87
CA GLN A 272 -0.89 16.94 16.11
C GLN A 272 -2.36 16.67 15.80
N THR A 273 -2.70 15.44 15.41
CA THR A 273 -4.06 15.06 14.97
C THR A 273 -5.04 14.81 16.12
N THR A 274 -4.55 14.29 17.25
CA THR A 274 -5.43 13.80 18.33
C THR A 274 -5.29 14.54 19.65
N SER A 275 -4.16 15.19 19.92
CA SER A 275 -3.94 15.84 21.21
C SER A 275 -4.83 17.07 21.36
N LYS A 276 -5.29 17.31 22.59
CA LYS A 276 -5.99 18.55 22.93
C LYS A 276 -4.99 19.69 23.12
N GLU A 277 -3.75 19.34 23.45
CA GLU A 277 -2.61 20.20 23.65
C GLU A 277 -2.28 20.98 22.37
N TYR A 278 -2.18 20.32 21.20
CA TYR A 278 -1.95 20.99 19.92
C TYR A 278 -3.03 22.04 19.63
N ARG A 279 -4.31 21.65 19.77
CA ARG A 279 -5.45 22.56 19.54
C ARG A 279 -5.46 23.72 20.52
N TYR A 280 -5.13 23.47 21.79
CA TYR A 280 -5.03 24.52 22.81
C TYR A 280 -3.90 25.49 22.47
N LEU A 281 -2.70 24.98 22.17
CA LEU A 281 -1.52 25.79 21.86
C LEU A 281 -1.78 26.68 20.65
N THR A 282 -2.13 26.10 19.49
CA THR A 282 -2.42 26.85 18.25
C THR A 282 -3.51 27.89 18.42
N THR A 283 -4.66 27.51 18.99
CA THR A 283 -5.78 28.44 19.23
C THR A 283 -5.37 29.57 20.17
N SER A 284 -4.65 29.26 21.26
CA SER A 284 -4.23 30.25 22.25
C SER A 284 -3.18 31.22 21.69
N THR A 285 -2.26 30.72 20.86
CA THR A 285 -1.24 31.52 20.17
C THR A 285 -1.90 32.51 19.21
N TYR A 286 -2.83 32.06 18.38
CA TYR A 286 -3.58 32.94 17.48
C TYR A 286 -4.44 33.96 18.25
N HIS A 287 -5.09 33.54 19.32
CA HIS A 287 -5.86 34.45 20.17
C HIS A 287 -4.97 35.56 20.76
N ARG A 288 -3.79 35.23 21.30
CA ARG A 288 -2.86 36.24 21.84
C ARG A 288 -2.37 37.19 20.75
N ALA A 289 -2.03 36.68 19.57
CA ALA A 289 -1.64 37.50 18.43
C ALA A 289 -2.75 38.48 18.02
N SER A 290 -4.02 38.02 17.99
CA SER A 290 -5.18 38.89 17.76
C SER A 290 -5.33 39.99 18.82
N GLU A 291 -5.21 39.65 20.11
CA GLU A 291 -5.32 40.64 21.20
C GLU A 291 -4.18 41.67 21.18
N TYR A 292 -2.97 41.24 20.80
CA TYR A 292 -1.86 42.17 20.57
C TYR A 292 -2.21 43.15 19.44
N LEU A 293 -2.63 42.69 18.27
CA LEU A 293 -2.97 43.56 17.15
C LEU A 293 -4.09 44.56 17.47
N LYS A 294 -5.09 44.17 18.27
CA LYS A 294 -6.18 45.07 18.70
C LYS A 294 -5.71 46.19 19.64
N SER A 295 -4.64 45.97 20.39
CA SER A 295 -4.13 46.92 21.39
C SER A 295 -2.89 47.70 20.93
N ALA A 296 -2.20 47.20 19.90
CA ALA A 296 -1.00 47.81 19.34
C ALA A 296 -1.30 49.11 18.57
N SER A 297 -0.34 50.03 18.59
CA SER A 297 -0.35 51.21 17.72
C SER A 297 0.09 50.82 16.31
N LEU A 298 -0.88 50.50 15.44
CA LEU A 298 -0.63 50.06 14.07
C LEU A 298 -0.21 51.24 13.16
N PRO A 299 0.57 50.99 12.08
CA PRO A 299 0.98 52.02 11.14
C PRO A 299 -0.21 52.73 10.48
N THR A 300 -0.04 54.02 10.16
CA THR A 300 -1.00 54.79 9.35
C THR A 300 -0.82 54.55 7.84
N THR A 301 0.33 54.00 7.45
CA THR A 301 0.58 53.45 6.11
C THR A 301 -0.02 52.06 6.00
N PRO A 302 -0.24 51.52 4.78
CA PRO A 302 -0.62 50.13 4.61
C PRO A 302 0.30 49.20 5.40
N TRP A 303 -0.30 48.25 6.11
CA TRP A 303 0.41 47.25 6.90
C TRP A 303 -0.16 45.86 6.62
N MET A 304 0.64 44.83 6.91
CA MET A 304 0.25 43.44 6.70
C MET A 304 0.81 42.49 7.76
N VAL A 305 0.18 41.34 7.87
CA VAL A 305 0.74 40.14 8.51
C VAL A 305 1.18 39.18 7.40
N THR A 306 2.40 38.65 7.48
CA THR A 306 2.82 37.56 6.60
C THR A 306 2.66 36.22 7.27
N MET A 307 2.19 35.22 6.54
CA MET A 307 1.91 33.89 7.07
C MET A 307 2.48 32.82 6.13
N ASP A 308 3.08 31.77 6.68
CA ASP A 308 3.19 30.51 5.95
C ASP A 308 1.79 29.89 5.73
N ILE A 309 1.70 28.87 4.87
CA ILE A 309 0.48 28.12 4.60
C ILE A 309 0.45 26.77 5.31
N ASP A 310 1.46 25.93 5.12
CA ASP A 310 1.38 24.52 5.53
C ASP A 310 1.65 24.42 7.03
N GLU A 311 0.76 23.80 7.80
CA GLU A 311 0.84 23.72 9.26
C GLU A 311 0.73 25.08 9.99
N THR A 312 0.53 26.15 9.23
CA THR A 312 0.25 27.51 9.72
C THR A 312 -1.18 27.95 9.44
N VAL A 313 -1.63 27.90 8.18
CA VAL A 313 -3.02 28.22 7.78
C VAL A 313 -3.80 26.94 7.50
N LEU A 314 -3.20 26.05 6.71
CA LEU A 314 -3.77 24.76 6.32
C LEU A 314 -3.13 23.64 7.13
N ASP A 315 -3.96 22.88 7.83
CA ASP A 315 -3.60 21.64 8.52
C ASP A 315 -3.55 20.49 7.51
N ASN A 316 -2.34 20.03 7.20
CA ASN A 316 -2.08 18.94 6.29
C ASN A 316 -1.78 17.63 7.03
N SER A 317 -2.08 17.55 8.34
CA SER A 317 -1.80 16.35 9.14
C SER A 317 -2.42 15.08 8.57
N ASP A 318 -3.52 15.19 7.83
CA ASP A 318 -4.20 14.05 7.21
C ASP A 318 -3.34 13.41 6.09
N TYR A 319 -2.48 14.19 5.42
CA TYR A 319 -1.45 13.64 4.53
C TYR A 319 -0.44 12.79 5.29
N GLN A 320 0.03 13.26 6.45
CA GLN A 320 0.96 12.50 7.30
C GLN A 320 0.29 11.23 7.87
N VAL A 321 -1.00 11.29 8.21
CA VAL A 321 -1.80 10.11 8.57
C VAL A 321 -1.79 9.07 7.44
N ILE A 322 -2.00 9.48 6.19
CA ILE A 322 -1.96 8.56 5.04
C ILE A 322 -0.58 7.91 4.91
N LEU A 323 0.49 8.69 5.04
CA LEU A 323 1.86 8.17 4.98
C LEU A 323 2.12 7.14 6.09
N ASP A 324 1.84 7.50 7.34
CA ASP A 324 2.01 6.62 8.50
C ASP A 324 1.21 5.32 8.33
N ARG A 325 -0.09 5.42 8.01
CA ARG A 325 -0.98 4.24 7.87
C ARG A 325 -0.55 3.29 6.75
N SER A 326 0.07 3.82 5.70
CA SER A 326 0.50 3.05 4.53
C SER A 326 1.98 2.66 4.53
N GLY A 327 2.76 3.12 5.53
CA GLY A 327 4.21 2.90 5.59
C GLY A 327 4.96 3.59 4.45
N ARG A 328 4.36 4.61 3.85
CA ARG A 328 4.96 5.40 2.76
C ARG A 328 5.68 6.61 3.33
N THR A 329 6.59 7.17 2.54
CA THR A 329 7.29 8.42 2.86
C THR A 329 6.88 9.53 1.91
N TYR A 330 7.18 10.78 2.29
CA TYR A 330 6.91 11.94 1.47
C TYR A 330 7.53 11.80 0.07
N THR A 331 6.76 12.16 -0.95
CA THR A 331 7.26 12.40 -2.30
C THR A 331 6.59 13.64 -2.88
N SER A 332 7.31 14.39 -3.72
CA SER A 332 6.75 15.58 -4.38
C SER A 332 5.49 15.25 -5.21
N GLU A 333 5.40 14.05 -5.78
CA GLU A 333 4.23 13.60 -6.54
C GLU A 333 3.02 13.32 -5.63
N SER A 334 3.21 12.58 -4.53
CA SER A 334 2.11 12.29 -3.59
C SER A 334 1.62 13.56 -2.90
N TRP A 335 2.53 14.47 -2.57
CA TRP A 335 2.19 15.79 -2.04
C TRP A 335 1.40 16.63 -3.05
N ALA A 336 1.80 16.64 -4.33
CA ALA A 336 1.05 17.35 -5.35
C ALA A 336 -0.38 16.83 -5.50
N LYS A 337 -0.59 15.51 -5.39
CA LYS A 337 -1.92 14.89 -5.36
C LYS A 337 -2.72 15.29 -4.12
N TRP A 338 -2.09 15.34 -2.95
CA TRP A 338 -2.72 15.83 -1.72
C TRP A 338 -3.18 17.29 -1.85
N VAL A 339 -2.30 18.18 -2.30
CA VAL A 339 -2.64 19.60 -2.49
C VAL A 339 -3.79 19.74 -3.51
N ALA A 340 -3.74 18.99 -4.61
CA ALA A 340 -4.79 18.99 -5.62
C ALA A 340 -6.14 18.42 -5.15
N SER A 341 -6.16 17.67 -4.05
CA SER A 341 -7.41 17.18 -3.44
C SER A 341 -8.19 18.28 -2.72
N GLU A 342 -7.52 19.37 -2.31
CA GLU A 342 -8.11 20.51 -1.60
C GLU A 342 -8.82 20.10 -0.29
N GLN A 343 -8.33 19.03 0.37
CA GLN A 343 -8.92 18.47 1.59
C GLN A 343 -8.25 18.93 2.89
N ALA A 344 -7.26 19.83 2.83
CA ALA A 344 -6.64 20.34 4.05
C ALA A 344 -7.67 21.12 4.88
N ARG A 345 -7.52 21.10 6.20
CA ARG A 345 -8.39 21.79 7.16
C ARG A 345 -7.75 23.11 7.60
N LEU A 346 -8.46 23.95 8.35
CA LEU A 346 -7.82 25.13 8.97
C LEU A 346 -7.05 24.72 10.23
N VAL A 347 -5.84 25.25 10.39
CA VAL A 347 -5.14 25.21 11.68
C VAL A 347 -6.00 25.90 12.75
N PRO A 348 -6.16 25.33 13.96
CA PRO A 348 -7.08 25.88 14.96
C PRO A 348 -6.77 27.33 15.34
N GLY A 349 -7.77 28.21 15.21
CA GLY A 349 -7.67 29.64 15.56
C GLY A 349 -7.34 30.57 14.39
N VAL A 350 -6.82 30.06 13.27
CA VAL A 350 -6.33 30.90 12.17
C VAL A 350 -7.42 31.73 11.49
N GLY A 351 -8.62 31.17 11.32
CA GLY A 351 -9.73 31.88 10.67
C GLY A 351 -10.10 33.18 11.38
N SER A 352 -10.31 33.12 12.71
CA SER A 352 -10.61 34.30 13.53
C SER A 352 -9.44 35.29 13.60
N PHE A 353 -8.20 34.79 13.52
CA PHE A 353 -7.03 35.66 13.44
C PHE A 353 -6.99 36.46 12.13
N ILE A 354 -7.18 35.81 10.98
CA ILE A 354 -7.24 36.45 9.65
C ILE A 354 -8.40 37.46 9.60
N GLU A 355 -9.57 37.11 10.12
CA GLU A 355 -10.71 38.02 10.26
C GLU A 355 -10.36 39.26 11.08
N THR A 356 -9.61 39.09 12.17
CA THR A 356 -9.14 40.21 13.01
C THR A 356 -8.18 41.12 12.25
N VAL A 357 -7.20 40.56 11.53
CA VAL A 357 -6.24 41.35 10.73
C VAL A 357 -6.98 42.21 9.71
N ILE A 358 -7.88 41.61 8.94
CA ILE A 358 -8.66 42.30 7.91
C ILE A 358 -9.61 43.33 8.54
N GLY A 359 -10.25 42.99 9.66
CA GLY A 359 -11.16 43.89 10.39
C GLY A 359 -10.47 45.13 10.96
N LEU A 360 -9.17 45.06 11.23
CA LEU A 360 -8.34 46.20 11.64
C LEU A 360 -7.78 47.00 10.45
N GLY A 361 -8.13 46.63 9.21
CA GLY A 361 -7.68 47.29 7.98
C GLY A 361 -6.31 46.82 7.49
N GLY A 362 -5.77 45.73 8.04
CA GLY A 362 -4.54 45.11 7.58
C GLY A 362 -4.74 44.17 6.40
N HIS A 363 -3.62 43.83 5.75
CA HIS A 363 -3.58 42.83 4.69
C HIS A 363 -2.92 41.54 5.17
N VAL A 364 -3.11 40.44 4.42
CA VAL A 364 -2.46 39.16 4.68
C VAL A 364 -1.61 38.71 3.49
N GLY A 365 -0.30 38.56 3.70
CA GLY A 365 0.63 38.04 2.71
C GLY A 365 0.96 36.57 2.97
N PHE A 366 0.51 35.65 2.14
CA PHE A 366 0.81 34.22 2.27
C PHE A 366 2.06 33.84 1.48
N ILE A 367 3.07 33.31 2.17
CA ILE A 367 4.38 32.95 1.60
C ILE A 367 4.67 31.47 1.86
N THR A 368 4.41 30.63 0.86
CA THR A 368 4.45 29.16 1.00
C THR A 368 5.49 28.50 0.12
N ASN A 369 6.12 27.43 0.60
CA ASN A 369 7.05 26.62 -0.20
C ASN A 369 6.36 25.57 -1.09
N ARG A 370 5.02 25.53 -1.13
CA ARG A 370 4.29 24.93 -2.26
C ARG A 370 4.77 25.54 -3.56
N ASN A 371 4.86 24.71 -4.60
CA ASN A 371 5.27 25.20 -5.91
C ASN A 371 4.18 26.11 -6.47
N ARG A 372 4.59 27.21 -7.10
CA ARG A 372 3.71 28.19 -7.75
C ARG A 372 2.61 27.59 -8.64
N VAL A 373 2.83 26.42 -9.26
CA VAL A 373 1.81 25.73 -10.07
C VAL A 373 0.62 25.22 -9.25
N GLN A 374 0.79 25.09 -7.93
CA GLN A 374 -0.21 24.61 -6.97
C GLN A 374 -1.00 25.75 -6.29
N ASP A 375 -0.73 27.01 -6.64
CA ASP A 375 -1.36 28.17 -5.99
C ASP A 375 -2.89 28.16 -6.15
N HIS A 376 -3.40 27.65 -7.27
CA HIS A 376 -4.84 27.56 -7.49
C HIS A 376 -5.54 26.62 -6.52
N HIS A 377 -5.00 25.42 -6.33
CA HIS A 377 -5.53 24.47 -5.34
C HIS A 377 -5.44 25.04 -3.93
N THR A 378 -4.31 25.71 -3.61
CA THR A 378 -4.10 26.32 -2.29
C THR A 378 -5.10 27.43 -2.01
N TRP A 379 -5.33 28.31 -3.00
CA TRP A 379 -6.33 29.36 -2.91
C TRP A 379 -7.75 28.81 -2.80
N SER A 380 -8.13 27.87 -3.68
CA SER A 380 -9.45 27.21 -3.65
C SER A 380 -9.73 26.55 -2.30
N ASN A 381 -8.75 25.83 -1.74
CA ASN A 381 -8.89 25.19 -0.43
C ASN A 381 -9.16 26.23 0.67
N MET A 382 -8.42 27.35 0.70
CA MET A 382 -8.63 28.43 1.67
C MET A 382 -10.01 29.11 1.54
N ILE A 383 -10.45 29.37 0.31
CA ILE A 383 -11.77 29.96 0.05
C ILE A 383 -12.90 28.99 0.43
N ALA A 384 -12.76 27.70 0.12
CA ALA A 384 -13.73 26.66 0.48
C ALA A 384 -13.90 26.51 2.00
N LEU A 385 -12.84 26.80 2.77
CA LEU A 385 -12.85 26.82 4.23
C LEU A 385 -13.42 28.12 4.82
N GLY A 386 -13.84 29.07 3.99
CA GLY A 386 -14.55 30.28 4.40
C GLY A 386 -13.67 31.44 4.85
N LEU A 387 -12.36 31.43 4.53
CA LEU A 387 -11.50 32.58 4.84
C LEU A 387 -11.94 33.82 4.02
N PRO A 388 -12.03 35.02 4.61
CA PRO A 388 -12.55 36.22 3.96
C PRO A 388 -11.49 36.90 3.05
N LEU A 389 -10.92 36.12 2.13
CA LEU A 389 -9.81 36.54 1.27
C LEU A 389 -10.31 37.12 -0.05
N THR A 390 -9.69 38.20 -0.48
CA THR A 390 -9.90 38.89 -1.75
C THR A 390 -8.55 39.29 -2.33
N THR A 391 -8.51 39.61 -3.62
CA THR A 391 -7.31 40.14 -4.29
C THR A 391 -6.85 41.49 -3.75
N THR A 392 -7.70 42.18 -2.98
CA THR A 392 -7.40 43.51 -2.41
C THR A 392 -6.87 43.46 -0.99
N ASN A 393 -7.24 42.44 -0.20
CA ASN A 393 -6.83 42.31 1.20
C ASN A 393 -5.81 41.18 1.44
N SER A 394 -5.51 40.37 0.42
CA SER A 394 -4.58 39.27 0.55
C SER A 394 -3.74 39.02 -0.71
N CYS A 395 -2.57 38.41 -0.52
CA CYS A 395 -1.65 38.06 -1.59
C CYS A 395 -1.07 36.66 -1.34
N LEU A 396 -1.32 35.69 -2.23
CA LEU A 396 -0.72 34.35 -2.17
C LEU A 396 0.49 34.24 -3.10
N MET A 397 1.63 33.77 -2.56
CA MET A 397 2.89 33.65 -3.27
C MET A 397 3.55 32.29 -3.06
N GLY A 398 3.27 31.33 -3.96
CA GLY A 398 4.01 30.07 -4.03
C GLY A 398 5.44 30.22 -4.56
N ARG A 399 6.28 29.25 -4.19
CA ARG A 399 7.71 29.21 -4.50
C ARG A 399 7.98 29.04 -5.99
N SER A 400 8.96 29.78 -6.47
CA SER A 400 9.52 29.75 -7.81
C SER A 400 11.02 29.45 -7.78
N SER A 401 11.61 29.14 -8.93
CA SER A 401 13.06 28.94 -9.04
C SER A 401 13.87 30.19 -8.67
N LYS A 402 13.29 31.38 -8.89
CA LYS A 402 13.94 32.66 -8.57
C LYS A 402 14.20 32.79 -7.07
N ASP A 403 13.26 32.33 -6.25
CA ASP A 403 13.35 32.40 -4.79
C ASP A 403 14.59 31.66 -4.28
N VAL A 404 14.83 30.44 -4.79
CA VAL A 404 16.00 29.63 -4.45
C VAL A 404 17.29 30.28 -4.98
N SER A 405 17.30 30.74 -6.23
CA SER A 405 18.51 31.31 -6.85
C SER A 405 18.93 32.68 -6.29
N SER A 406 18.04 33.36 -5.55
CA SER A 406 18.30 34.72 -5.03
C SER A 406 18.94 34.71 -3.64
N VAL A 407 18.98 33.56 -2.95
CA VAL A 407 19.66 33.41 -1.66
C VAL A 407 21.15 33.71 -1.84
N ASN A 408 21.64 34.72 -1.14
CA ASN A 408 22.97 35.28 -1.34
C ASN A 408 23.74 35.57 -0.04
N GLY A 409 23.14 35.30 1.13
CA GLY A 409 23.75 35.56 2.44
C GLY A 409 23.87 37.05 2.80
N GLY A 410 23.33 37.95 1.97
CA GLY A 410 23.20 39.38 2.22
C GLY A 410 21.78 39.72 2.66
N ASN A 411 20.97 40.28 1.75
CA ASN A 411 19.59 40.67 2.07
C ASN A 411 18.59 39.51 1.96
N ILE A 412 18.96 38.46 1.21
CA ILE A 412 18.15 37.25 1.03
C ILE A 412 18.94 36.09 1.67
N ILE A 413 18.52 35.71 2.87
CA ILE A 413 19.11 34.69 3.73
C ILE A 413 18.42 33.34 3.55
N ASN A 414 17.09 33.31 3.45
CA ASN A 414 16.28 32.12 3.22
C ASN A 414 15.37 32.25 1.99
N ASP A 415 14.78 31.13 1.54
CA ASP A 415 14.02 31.06 0.28
C ASP A 415 12.66 31.79 0.32
N LYS A 416 12.28 32.39 1.46
CA LYS A 416 11.08 33.23 1.62
C LYS A 416 11.39 34.73 1.64
N ASP A 417 12.64 35.12 1.88
CA ASP A 417 13.03 36.54 2.00
C ASP A 417 12.71 37.36 0.76
N LEU A 418 12.91 36.80 -0.45
CA LEU A 418 12.61 37.50 -1.69
C LEU A 418 11.13 37.88 -1.80
N ARG A 419 10.23 37.00 -1.33
CA ARG A 419 8.78 37.23 -1.38
C ARG A 419 8.35 38.24 -0.33
N ARG A 420 8.96 38.23 0.86
CA ARG A 420 8.74 39.28 1.87
C ARG A 420 9.19 40.65 1.35
N GLU A 421 10.38 40.75 0.76
CA GLU A 421 10.86 41.99 0.13
C GLU A 421 9.90 42.49 -0.97
N GLN A 422 9.39 41.58 -1.82
CA GLN A 422 8.43 41.94 -2.86
C GLN A 422 7.10 42.47 -2.32
N LEU A 423 6.62 41.91 -1.21
CA LEU A 423 5.41 42.36 -0.52
C LEU A 423 5.59 43.75 0.11
N GLU A 424 6.72 44.01 0.75
CA GLU A 424 7.00 45.34 1.32
C GLU A 424 7.14 46.41 0.24
N ASN A 425 7.77 46.07 -0.87
CA ASN A 425 8.02 46.99 -1.98
C ASN A 425 6.81 47.16 -2.93
N GLY A 426 5.74 46.38 -2.77
CA GLY A 426 4.57 46.43 -3.67
C GLY A 426 4.88 45.92 -5.08
N THR A 427 5.80 44.95 -5.19
CA THR A 427 6.20 44.31 -6.45
C THR A 427 5.81 42.83 -6.52
N SER A 428 5.05 42.36 -5.51
CA SER A 428 4.58 40.98 -5.38
C SER A 428 3.67 40.59 -6.54
N SER A 429 3.94 39.41 -7.11
CA SER A 429 3.08 38.78 -8.11
C SER A 429 2.10 37.84 -7.43
N CYS A 430 1.02 38.41 -6.92
CA CYS A 430 0.01 37.72 -6.13
C CYS A 430 -0.86 36.82 -7.02
N TYR A 431 -1.12 35.61 -6.56
CA TYR A 431 -2.13 34.76 -7.18
C TYR A 431 -3.52 35.38 -7.01
N GLN A 432 -4.32 35.34 -8.07
CA GLN A 432 -5.77 35.55 -8.04
C GLN A 432 -6.47 34.35 -8.70
N ALA A 433 -7.78 34.27 -8.53
CA ALA A 433 -8.59 33.18 -9.09
C ALA A 433 -8.32 32.95 -10.60
N GLU A 434 -8.60 31.73 -11.06
CA GLU A 434 -8.47 31.32 -12.48
C GLU A 434 -7.03 31.30 -13.03
N ASN A 435 -6.03 31.01 -12.18
CA ASN A 435 -4.61 30.91 -12.56
C ASN A 435 -3.95 32.22 -12.99
N GLU A 436 -4.59 33.35 -12.70
CA GLU A 436 -4.05 34.65 -13.02
C GLU A 436 -3.16 35.19 -11.89
N ARG A 437 -2.33 36.17 -12.23
CA ARG A 437 -1.54 36.93 -11.26
C ARG A 437 -1.63 38.41 -11.52
N HIS A 438 -1.53 39.18 -10.45
CA HIS A 438 -1.48 40.63 -10.52
C HIS A 438 -0.36 41.18 -9.65
N ASN A 439 0.13 42.37 -10.03
CA ASN A 439 1.15 43.11 -9.30
C ASN A 439 0.59 44.41 -8.70
N SER A 440 -0.75 44.48 -8.53
CA SER A 440 -1.45 45.66 -8.01
C SER A 440 -1.63 45.63 -6.49
N PHE A 441 -1.17 44.58 -5.82
CA PHE A 441 -1.20 44.50 -4.36
C PHE A 441 -0.23 45.54 -3.77
N PRO A 442 -0.68 46.41 -2.85
CA PRO A 442 0.11 47.53 -2.38
C PRO A 442 1.31 47.06 -1.55
N GLY A 443 2.40 47.81 -1.65
CA GLY A 443 3.50 47.70 -0.69
C GLY A 443 3.01 48.06 0.72
N ALA A 444 3.30 47.22 1.69
CA ALA A 444 2.85 47.43 3.07
C ALA A 444 3.90 46.98 4.09
N THR A 445 3.94 47.66 5.23
CA THR A 445 4.86 47.31 6.33
C THR A 445 4.44 45.98 6.97
N ILE A 446 5.36 45.03 7.06
CA ILE A 446 5.13 43.76 7.76
C ILE A 446 5.20 44.04 9.27
N VAL A 447 4.08 43.90 9.97
CA VAL A 447 4.01 44.12 11.44
C VAL A 447 4.10 42.81 12.24
N MET A 448 3.85 41.67 11.58
CA MET A 448 3.88 40.35 12.20
C MET A 448 4.15 39.26 11.15
N GLN A 449 4.88 38.22 11.54
CA GLN A 449 5.21 37.05 10.73
C GLN A 449 4.79 35.80 11.49
N VAL A 450 4.02 34.94 10.84
CA VAL A 450 3.42 33.73 11.43
C VAL A 450 3.88 32.51 10.65
N GLY A 451 4.33 31.48 11.36
CA GLY A 451 4.82 30.25 10.76
C GLY A 451 4.90 29.11 11.77
N ASP A 452 5.06 27.89 11.29
CA ASP A 452 5.40 26.71 12.08
C ASP A 452 6.91 26.41 12.04
N ASN A 453 7.63 27.06 11.11
CA ASN A 453 9.07 26.96 10.95
C ASN A 453 9.74 28.32 11.22
N ILE A 454 10.87 28.33 11.91
CA ILE A 454 11.63 29.58 12.14
C ILE A 454 12.11 30.25 10.84
N GLU A 455 12.22 29.51 9.72
CA GLU A 455 12.56 30.07 8.40
C GLU A 455 11.41 30.89 7.78
N ASP A 456 10.22 30.83 8.38
CA ASP A 456 9.11 31.70 8.03
C ASP A 456 9.37 33.15 8.47
N PHE A 457 10.31 33.33 9.42
CA PHE A 457 10.75 34.63 9.89
C PHE A 457 11.88 35.20 9.03
N ALA A 458 11.85 36.52 8.86
CA ALA A 458 12.80 37.24 8.03
C ALA A 458 14.24 37.11 8.49
N GLY A 459 15.13 36.72 7.56
CA GLY A 459 16.56 36.63 7.81
C GLY A 459 16.97 35.49 8.74
N VAL A 460 16.12 34.49 8.96
CA VAL A 460 16.36 33.40 9.92
C VAL A 460 16.57 32.07 9.19
N THR A 461 17.58 31.30 9.62
CA THR A 461 17.78 29.89 9.28
C THR A 461 17.95 29.06 10.56
N GLN A 462 17.84 27.73 10.48
CA GLN A 462 18.09 26.85 11.64
C GLN A 462 19.48 27.01 12.21
N GLU A 463 20.49 27.17 11.37
CA GLU A 463 21.88 27.26 11.79
C GLU A 463 22.20 28.61 12.43
N THR A 464 21.45 29.66 12.08
CA THR A 464 21.75 31.04 12.46
C THR A 464 20.76 31.64 13.46
N ALA A 465 19.67 30.93 13.76
CA ALA A 465 18.65 31.40 14.68
C ALA A 465 19.19 31.66 16.09
N SER A 466 18.94 32.87 16.60
CA SER A 466 19.14 33.20 18.01
C SER A 466 17.82 33.08 18.75
N LEU A 467 17.69 32.07 19.61
CA LEU A 467 16.49 31.87 20.41
C LEU A 467 16.20 33.07 21.32
N GLU A 468 17.24 33.69 21.89
CA GLU A 468 17.08 34.90 22.71
C GLU A 468 16.46 36.06 21.90
N ALA A 469 16.92 36.27 20.67
CA ALA A 469 16.40 37.32 19.79
C ALA A 469 14.95 37.04 19.35
N LEU A 470 14.64 35.78 19.02
CA LEU A 470 13.28 35.36 18.67
C LEU A 470 12.32 35.53 19.87
N LEU A 471 12.75 35.10 21.07
CA LEU A 471 11.98 35.22 22.31
C LEU A 471 11.68 36.67 22.68
N ALA A 472 12.61 37.60 22.40
CA ALA A 472 12.40 39.03 22.66
C ALA A 472 11.26 39.65 21.84
N SER A 473 10.87 39.04 20.73
CA SER A 473 9.80 39.50 19.83
C SER A 473 8.65 38.49 19.67
N THR A 474 8.62 37.47 20.53
CA THR A 474 7.57 36.45 20.50
C THR A 474 6.25 37.04 20.96
N GLU A 475 5.15 36.59 20.36
CA GLU A 475 3.78 37.10 20.60
C GLU A 475 3.50 38.52 20.05
N THR A 476 4.50 39.23 19.53
CA THR A 476 4.35 40.60 18.98
C THR A 476 4.70 40.66 17.50
N THR A 477 5.91 40.27 17.13
CA THR A 477 6.41 40.29 15.74
C THR A 477 6.49 38.89 15.15
N TYR A 478 6.92 37.91 15.94
CA TYR A 478 7.09 36.52 15.50
C TYR A 478 6.12 35.62 16.24
N ILE A 479 5.30 34.89 15.47
CA ILE A 479 4.33 33.94 15.99
C ILE A 479 4.71 32.55 15.46
N LEU A 480 5.27 31.71 16.33
CA LEU A 480 5.67 30.35 16.00
C LEU A 480 4.59 29.35 16.44
N LEU A 481 4.20 28.45 15.55
CA LEU A 481 3.28 27.36 15.81
C LEU A 481 4.02 26.03 15.94
N PRO A 482 3.48 25.07 16.71
CA PRO A 482 4.13 23.78 16.86
C PRO A 482 3.82 22.86 15.67
N ASN A 483 4.86 22.43 14.96
CA ASN A 483 4.81 21.33 13.99
C ASN A 483 5.92 20.30 14.29
N PRO A 484 5.61 19.21 15.01
CA PRO A 484 6.56 18.13 15.25
C PRO A 484 6.57 17.07 14.13
N MET A 485 5.71 17.19 13.10
CA MET A 485 5.60 16.17 12.05
C MET A 485 6.77 16.27 11.06
N TYR A 486 7.17 17.49 10.73
CA TYR A 486 8.28 17.78 9.81
C TYR A 486 8.73 19.24 9.95
N GLY A 487 9.86 19.59 9.34
CA GLY A 487 10.39 20.96 9.35
C GLY A 487 11.85 20.99 8.90
N SER A 488 12.53 22.12 9.08
CA SER A 488 13.98 22.23 8.89
C SER A 488 14.80 21.82 10.12
N TRP A 489 14.15 21.62 11.27
CA TRP A 489 14.74 21.06 12.50
C TRP A 489 15.02 19.56 12.33
#